data_AF-L8GC80-F1
#
_entry.id   AF-L8GC80-F1
#
_cell.length_a   1.000
_cell.length_b   1.000
_cell.length_c   1.000
_cell.angle_alpha   90.00
_cell.angle_beta   90.00
_cell.angle_gamma   90.00
#
_symmetry.space_group_name_H-M   'P 1'
#
loop_
_entity.id
_entity.type
_entity.pdbx_description
1 polymer ?
#
loop_
_entity_poly.entity_id
_entity_poly.type
_entity_poly.pdbx_seq_one_letter_code
_entity_poly.pdbx_strand_id
1 'polypeptide(L)'
;MVPEYVHPKLSRTAFSATISRATNTKMSASLAPECNEVKERYDTCFLKWYSEKYLRGNGATDECAGLFKEYKTCLTGALKSRGIDKMLADAREDHKENDAANLRRK
;
A
#
# COMPACT_ATOMS: atom_id res chain seq x y z
N MET A 1 -9.08 34.62 -20.66
CA MET A 1 -9.85 33.95 -21.72
C MET A 1 -9.67 32.45 -21.53
N VAL A 2 -10.54 31.83 -20.73
CA VAL A 2 -10.57 30.37 -20.50
C VAL A 2 -11.95 29.93 -20.94
N PRO A 3 -12.09 29.03 -21.93
CA PRO A 3 -13.39 28.65 -22.45
C PRO A 3 -14.19 27.82 -21.44
N GLU A 4 -15.44 28.25 -21.24
CA GLU A 4 -16.50 27.59 -20.49
C GLU A 4 -16.77 26.19 -21.07
N TYR A 5 -16.43 25.12 -20.33
CA TYR A 5 -16.77 23.76 -20.72
C TYR A 5 -18.18 23.43 -20.18
N VAL A 6 -19.14 23.40 -21.10
CA VAL A 6 -20.56 23.12 -20.85
C VAL A 6 -20.71 21.65 -20.42
N HIS A 7 -21.13 21.42 -19.18
CA HIS A 7 -21.44 20.09 -18.64
C HIS A 7 -22.75 19.53 -19.22
N PRO A 8 -22.77 18.33 -19.83
CA PRO A 8 -24.02 17.66 -20.17
C PRO A 8 -24.70 17.12 -18.90
N LYS A 9 -26.01 17.37 -18.78
CA LYS A 9 -26.85 16.88 -17.66
C LYS A 9 -26.90 15.35 -17.66
N LEU A 10 -26.00 14.71 -16.92
CA LEU A 10 -26.08 13.29 -16.64
C LEU A 10 -26.98 13.06 -15.41
N SER A 11 -28.06 12.29 -15.61
CA SER A 11 -29.06 11.92 -14.61
C SER A 11 -28.42 11.35 -13.33
N ARG A 12 -28.89 11.80 -12.15
CA ARG A 12 -28.39 11.43 -10.80
C ARG A 12 -28.35 9.91 -10.55
N THR A 13 -29.22 9.15 -11.20
CA THR A 13 -29.28 7.68 -11.06
C THR A 13 -28.19 6.94 -11.83
N ALA A 14 -27.63 7.51 -12.90
CA ALA A 14 -26.52 6.91 -13.65
C ALA A 14 -25.15 7.17 -13.00
N PHE A 15 -25.02 8.26 -12.24
CA PHE A 15 -23.76 8.62 -11.57
C PHE A 15 -23.41 7.64 -10.44
N SER A 16 -24.41 7.11 -9.71
CA SER A 16 -24.20 6.14 -8.63
C SER A 16 -23.69 4.78 -9.15
N ALA A 17 -24.23 4.29 -10.28
CA ALA A 17 -23.80 3.01 -10.87
C ALA A 17 -22.39 3.07 -11.49
N THR A 18 -21.99 4.22 -12.05
CA THR A 18 -20.64 4.42 -12.58
C THR A 18 -19.62 4.66 -11.47
N ILE A 19 -19.98 5.35 -10.37
CA ILE A 19 -19.11 5.50 -9.19
C ILE A 19 -18.84 4.16 -8.53
N SER A 20 -19.86 3.29 -8.39
CA SER A 20 -19.67 1.94 -7.82
C SER A 20 -18.79 1.02 -8.67
N ARG A 21 -18.57 1.30 -9.97
CA ARG A 21 -17.60 0.57 -10.80
C ARG A 21 -16.17 1.10 -10.67
N ALA A 22 -15.98 2.34 -10.20
CA ALA A 22 -14.67 2.96 -9.98
C ALA A 22 -14.13 2.72 -8.56
N THR A 23 -14.91 2.13 -7.65
CA THR A 23 -14.48 1.73 -6.30
C THR A 23 -14.02 0.28 -6.22
N ASN A 24 -13.67 -0.35 -7.35
CA ASN A 24 -13.02 -1.65 -7.35
C ASN A 24 -11.59 -1.49 -6.79
N THR A 25 -11.47 -1.78 -5.49
CA THR A 25 -10.25 -2.15 -4.74
C THR A 25 -8.95 -1.49 -5.21
N LYS A 26 -8.70 -0.29 -4.70
CA LYS A 26 -7.47 0.48 -4.91
C LYS A 26 -6.26 -0.28 -4.36
N MET A 27 -5.65 -1.12 -5.17
CA MET A 27 -4.27 -1.51 -4.94
C MET A 27 -3.43 -0.27 -5.23
N SER A 28 -2.95 0.33 -4.14
CA SER A 28 -2.13 1.54 -4.21
C SER A 28 -0.97 1.31 -5.16
N ALA A 29 -0.68 2.30 -6.02
CA ALA A 29 0.53 2.26 -6.82
C ALA A 29 1.74 2.20 -5.87
N SER A 30 2.75 1.42 -6.24
CA SER A 30 4.04 1.45 -5.58
C SER A 30 4.76 2.76 -5.93
N LEU A 31 5.75 3.10 -5.11
CA LEU A 31 6.64 4.24 -5.37
C LEU A 31 7.44 4.06 -6.67
N ALA A 32 7.64 2.81 -7.07
CA ALA A 32 8.30 2.42 -8.30
C ALA A 32 7.29 1.66 -9.18
N PRO A 33 6.93 2.18 -10.37
CA PRO A 33 5.94 1.53 -11.23
C PRO A 33 6.33 0.11 -11.63
N GLU A 34 7.63 -0.19 -11.69
CA GLU A 34 8.18 -1.52 -11.94
C GLU A 34 7.89 -2.53 -10.82
N CYS A 35 7.59 -2.06 -9.61
CA CYS A 35 7.26 -2.92 -8.46
C CYS A 35 5.75 -3.11 -8.26
N ASN A 36 4.90 -2.52 -9.12
CA ASN A 36 3.44 -2.54 -8.95
C ASN A 36 2.86 -3.95 -8.97
N GLU A 37 3.30 -4.80 -9.90
CA GLU A 37 2.77 -6.16 -10.04
C GLU A 37 3.09 -7.01 -8.80
N VAL A 38 4.33 -6.94 -8.31
CA VAL A 38 4.76 -7.68 -7.12
C VAL A 38 4.09 -7.13 -5.86
N LYS A 39 3.89 -5.80 -5.79
CA LYS A 39 3.14 -5.15 -4.72
C LYS A 39 1.69 -5.63 -4.68
N GLU A 40 1.01 -5.70 -5.81
CA GLU A 40 -0.39 -6.12 -5.89
C GLU A 40 -0.58 -7.54 -5.34
N ARG A 41 0.31 -8.46 -5.72
CA ARG A 41 0.31 -9.84 -5.23
C ARG A 41 0.53 -9.89 -3.70
N TYR A 42 1.49 -9.11 -3.21
CA TYR A 42 1.76 -9.01 -1.77
C TYR A 42 0.58 -8.39 -1.01
N ASP A 43 0.06 -7.24 -1.45
CA ASP A 43 -1.05 -6.54 -0.80
C ASP A 43 -2.32 -7.41 -0.76
N THR A 44 -2.62 -8.15 -1.83
CA THR A 44 -3.75 -9.10 -1.87
C THR A 44 -3.60 -10.17 -0.79
N CYS A 45 -2.42 -10.78 -0.69
CA CYS A 45 -2.12 -11.78 0.33
C CYS A 45 -2.23 -11.18 1.73
N PHE A 46 -1.58 -10.03 1.94
CA PHE A 46 -1.51 -9.37 3.24
C PHE A 46 -2.89 -8.95 3.74
N LEU A 47 -3.74 -8.35 2.90
CA LEU A 47 -5.08 -7.92 3.32
C LEU A 47 -5.99 -9.08 3.71
N LYS A 48 -5.87 -10.21 3.00
CA LYS A 48 -6.58 -11.44 3.36
C LYS A 48 -6.09 -11.99 4.70
N TRP A 49 -4.78 -12.16 4.85
CA TRP A 49 -4.17 -12.63 6.09
C TRP A 49 -4.49 -11.71 7.27
N TYR A 50 -4.40 -10.39 7.06
CA TYR A 50 -4.66 -9.39 8.08
C TYR A 50 -6.09 -9.50 8.62
N SER A 51 -7.07 -9.62 7.72
CA SER A 51 -8.49 -9.69 8.08
C SER A 51 -8.91 -11.03 8.68
N GLU A 52 -8.38 -12.13 8.15
CA GLU A 52 -8.81 -13.48 8.52
C GLU A 52 -8.00 -14.09 9.67
N LYS A 53 -6.72 -13.73 9.80
CA LYS A 53 -5.77 -14.34 10.75
C LYS A 53 -5.34 -13.35 11.81
N TYR A 54 -4.74 -12.22 11.42
CA TYR A 54 -4.13 -11.28 12.37
C TYR A 54 -5.18 -10.67 13.31
N LEU A 55 -6.25 -10.07 12.77
CA LEU A 55 -7.32 -9.47 13.58
C LEU A 55 -8.09 -10.47 14.45
N ARG A 56 -8.04 -11.76 14.13
CA ARG A 56 -8.68 -12.82 14.92
C ARG A 56 -7.76 -13.45 15.98
N GLY A 57 -6.51 -13.02 16.06
CA GLY A 57 -5.52 -13.53 17.00
C GLY A 57 -4.77 -14.78 16.53
N ASN A 58 -4.93 -15.19 15.26
CA ASN A 58 -4.29 -16.38 14.67
C ASN A 58 -3.13 -16.01 13.72
N GLY A 59 -2.64 -14.77 13.77
CA GLY A 59 -1.60 -14.24 12.88
C GLY A 59 -0.16 -14.60 13.24
N ALA A 60 0.10 -15.78 13.82
CA ALA A 60 1.46 -16.19 14.18
C ALA A 60 2.29 -16.63 12.95
N THR A 61 1.62 -16.95 11.83
CA THR A 61 2.26 -17.50 10.63
C THR A 61 2.41 -16.45 9.54
N ASP A 62 3.63 -16.34 9.02
CA ASP A 62 4.01 -15.36 8.01
C ASP A 62 3.81 -15.92 6.59
N GLU A 63 2.55 -16.13 6.20
CA GLU A 63 2.19 -16.80 4.94
C GLU A 63 2.51 -15.98 3.68
N CYS A 64 2.63 -14.65 3.82
CA CYS A 64 2.96 -13.73 2.72
C CYS A 64 4.45 -13.38 2.64
N ALA A 65 5.31 -13.98 3.48
CA ALA A 65 6.72 -13.59 3.59
C ALA A 65 7.51 -13.74 2.28
N GLY A 66 7.19 -14.74 1.45
CA GLY A 66 7.80 -14.90 0.13
C GLY A 66 7.50 -13.73 -0.80
N LEU A 67 6.21 -13.39 -0.94
CA LEU A 67 5.76 -12.25 -1.74
C LEU A 67 6.32 -10.92 -1.21
N PHE A 68 6.39 -10.78 0.11
CA PHE A 68 6.99 -9.60 0.72
C PHE A 68 8.47 -9.46 0.39
N LYS A 69 9.22 -10.57 0.38
CA LYS A 69 10.66 -10.56 0.06
C LYS A 69 10.91 -10.09 -1.37
N GLU A 70 10.11 -10.56 -2.32
CA GLU A 70 10.18 -10.14 -3.72
C GLU A 70 9.86 -8.64 -3.85
N TYR A 71 8.76 -8.19 -3.26
CA TYR A 71 8.36 -6.79 -3.27
C TYR A 71 9.42 -5.88 -2.62
N LYS A 72 9.91 -6.27 -1.44
CA LYS A 72 10.95 -5.54 -0.69
C LYS A 72 12.23 -5.42 -1.51
N THR A 73 12.62 -6.47 -2.23
CA THR A 73 13.84 -6.47 -3.04
C THR A 73 13.71 -5.45 -4.19
N CYS A 74 12.58 -5.48 -4.91
CA CYS A 74 12.28 -4.51 -5.97
C CYS A 74 12.29 -3.08 -5.42
N LEU A 75 11.53 -2.84 -4.34
CA LEU A 75 11.38 -1.51 -3.76
C LEU A 75 12.70 -0.97 -3.22
N THR A 76 13.54 -1.81 -2.60
CA THR A 76 14.85 -1.40 -2.08
C THR A 76 15.78 -0.94 -3.20
N GLY A 77 15.74 -1.61 -4.36
CA GLY A 77 16.47 -1.17 -5.55
C GLY A 77 16.03 0.22 -6.00
N ALA A 78 14.72 0.41 -6.15
CA ALA A 78 14.14 1.69 -6.56
C ALA A 78 14.43 2.84 -5.58
N LEU A 79 14.40 2.58 -4.26
CA LEU A 79 14.69 3.58 -3.23
C LEU A 79 16.15 4.06 -3.28
N LYS A 80 17.09 3.13 -3.49
CA LYS A 80 18.52 3.46 -3.65
C LYS A 80 18.77 4.30 -4.90
N SER A 81 18.18 3.93 -6.04
CA SER A 81 18.34 4.69 -7.29
C SER A 81 17.80 6.12 -7.20
N ARG A 82 16.85 6.38 -6.28
CA ARG A 82 16.28 7.71 -6.04
C ARG A 82 16.97 8.46 -4.88
N GLY A 83 17.96 7.86 -4.21
CA GLY A 83 18.67 8.46 -3.08
C GLY A 83 17.83 8.61 -1.81
N ILE A 84 16.71 7.86 -1.70
CA ILE A 84 15.78 7.92 -0.55
C ILE A 84 16.23 6.96 0.56
N ASP A 85 17.10 6.01 0.24
CA ASP A 85 17.52 4.93 1.13
C ASP A 85 18.19 5.43 2.42
N LYS A 86 19.06 6.45 2.33
CA LYS A 86 19.72 7.04 3.51
C LYS A 86 18.70 7.71 4.44
N MET A 87 17.83 8.57 3.90
CA MET A 87 16.80 9.26 4.69
C MET A 87 15.84 8.26 5.34
N LEU A 88 15.49 7.18 4.64
CA LEU A 88 14.64 6.13 5.19
C LEU A 88 15.34 5.33 6.31
N ALA A 89 16.66 5.13 6.22
CA ALA A 89 17.44 4.46 7.25
C ALA A 89 17.56 5.34 8.51
N ASP A 90 17.93 6.60 8.33
CA ASP A 90 18.06 7.58 9.42
C ASP A 90 16.73 7.70 10.19
N ALA A 91 15.61 7.88 9.47
CA ALA A 91 14.28 7.96 10.08
C ALA A 91 13.86 6.69 10.83
N ARG A 92 14.36 5.51 10.45
CA ARG A 92 14.07 4.26 11.17
C ARG A 92 14.90 4.10 12.43
N GLU A 93 16.15 4.56 12.42
CA GLU A 93 17.02 4.49 13.60
C GLU A 93 16.62 5.52 14.66
N ASP A 94 16.26 6.74 14.26
CA ASP A 94 15.85 7.81 15.18
C ASP A 94 14.66 7.44 16.08
N HIS A 95 13.78 6.54 15.61
CA HIS A 95 12.62 6.09 16.36
C HIS A 95 12.80 4.74 17.07
N LYS A 96 13.94 4.07 16.89
CA LYS A 96 14.17 2.69 17.34
C LYS A 96 14.02 2.49 18.85
N GLU A 97 14.55 3.40 19.67
CA GLU A 97 14.41 3.32 21.13
C GLU A 97 12.97 3.56 21.57
N ASN A 98 12.28 4.50 20.91
CA ASN A 98 10.88 4.80 21.17
C ASN A 98 9.97 3.61 20.80
N ASP A 99 10.17 3.02 19.61
CA ASP A 99 9.45 1.84 19.15
C ASP A 99 9.70 0.66 20.10
N ALA A 100 10.95 0.43 20.50
CA ALA A 100 11.30 -0.63 21.44
C ALA A 100 10.60 -0.47 22.80
N ALA A 101 10.51 0.75 23.32
CA ALA A 101 9.81 1.03 24.57
C ALA A 101 8.30 0.76 24.47
N ASN A 102 7.68 1.11 23.34
CA ASN A 102 6.24 0.92 23.13
C ASN A 102 5.86 -0.54 22.81
N LEU A 103 6.71 -1.28 22.10
CA LEU A 103 6.47 -2.68 21.75
C LEU A 103 6.72 -3.64 22.92
N ARG A 104 7.51 -3.24 23.92
CA ARG A 104 7.78 -4.01 25.16
C ARG A 104 6.63 -3.99 26.16
N ARG A 105 5.67 -3.07 26.00
CA ARG A 105 4.52 -2.98 26.90
C ARG A 105 3.43 -3.96 26.44
N LYS A 106 3.63 -5.23 26.75
CA LYS A 106 2.60 -6.27 26.61
C LYS A 106 2.62 -7.17 27.83
#